data_AF-A0A9Q3PBV9-F1
#
_entry.id   AF-A0A9Q3PBV9-F1
#
_cell.length_a   1.000
_cell.length_b   1.000
_cell.length_c   1.000
_cell.angle_alpha   90.00
_cell.angle_beta   90.00
_cell.angle_gamma   90.00
#
_symmetry.space_group_name_H-M   'P 1'
#
loop_
_entity.id
_entity.type
_entity.pdbx_description
1 polymer ?
#
loop_
_entity_poly.entity_id
_entity_poly.type
_entity_poly.pdbx_seq_one_letter_code
_entity_poly.pdbx_strand_id
1 'polypeptide(L)'
;MRRVDAEIRKVLGENGKRLQQRIREQPPHSIPSSCNQVPKGLPIDFYDPGWYNNFTPGQKVGLADTRNVALLLDVSNSIKGNQDPNETLDS
;
A
#
# COMPACT_ATOMS: atom_id res chain seq x y z
N MET A 1 -2.72 -11.84 -1.39
CA MET A 1 -1.39 -11.27 -1.10
C MET A 1 -0.88 -11.81 0.24
N ARG A 2 0.09 -12.75 0.24
CA ARG A 2 0.76 -13.29 1.45
C ARG A 2 2.16 -13.84 1.10
N ARG A 3 3.06 -12.99 0.58
CA ARG A 3 4.40 -13.47 0.15
C ARG A 3 5.53 -13.03 1.08
N VAL A 4 5.46 -11.82 1.64
CA VAL A 4 6.55 -11.24 2.44
C VAL A 4 6.71 -11.92 3.80
N ASP A 5 5.64 -12.10 4.57
CA ASP A 5 5.72 -12.69 5.93
C ASP A 5 6.14 -14.16 5.95
N ALA A 6 5.86 -14.90 4.86
CA ALA A 6 6.28 -16.28 4.71
C ALA A 6 7.79 -16.34 4.37
N GLU A 7 8.25 -15.45 3.49
CA GLU A 7 9.67 -15.34 3.13
C GLU A 7 10.51 -14.89 4.33
N ILE A 8 10.04 -13.88 5.09
CA ILE A 8 10.70 -13.42 6.32
C ILE A 8 10.81 -14.58 7.33
N ARG A 9 9.76 -15.40 7.50
CA ARG A 9 9.79 -16.57 8.38
C ARG A 9 10.80 -17.62 7.93
N LYS A 10 10.89 -17.87 6.63
CA LYS A 10 11.86 -18.80 6.06
C LYS A 10 13.29 -18.34 6.32
N VAL A 11 13.59 -17.07 6.02
CA VAL A 11 14.92 -16.45 6.24
C VAL A 11 15.30 -16.42 7.73
N LEU A 12 14.33 -16.20 8.62
CA LEU A 12 14.56 -16.26 10.08
C LEU A 12 14.84 -17.68 10.57
N GLY A 13 14.15 -18.69 10.02
CA GLY A 13 14.31 -20.09 10.40
C GLY A 13 15.65 -20.70 10.00
N GLU A 14 16.22 -20.26 8.87
CA GLU A 14 17.51 -20.77 8.36
C GLU A 14 18.73 -20.32 9.18
N ASN A 15 18.62 -19.23 9.96
CA ASN A 15 19.76 -18.64 10.67
C ASN A 15 20.09 -19.28 12.04
N GLY A 16 19.37 -20.30 12.49
CA GLY A 16 19.69 -21.09 13.70
C GLY A 16 19.71 -20.33 15.04
N LYS A 17 19.51 -19.00 15.03
CA LYS A 17 19.46 -18.15 16.22
C LYS A 17 18.05 -18.16 16.80
N ARG A 18 17.91 -18.59 18.06
CA ARG A 18 16.65 -18.51 18.82
C ARG A 18 16.18 -17.06 18.85
N LEU A 19 15.08 -16.77 18.14
CA LEU A 19 14.45 -15.46 18.18
C LEU A 19 13.82 -15.26 19.56
N GLN A 20 14.32 -14.29 20.31
CA GLN A 20 13.58 -13.74 21.47
C GLN A 20 12.39 -12.87 21.04
N GLN A 21 12.06 -12.85 19.75
CA GLN A 21 10.94 -12.09 19.23
C GLN A 21 9.68 -12.94 19.22
N ARG A 22 8.59 -12.34 19.70
CA ARG A 22 7.26 -12.92 19.61
C ARG A 22 6.88 -13.05 18.13
N ILE A 23 6.71 -14.27 17.65
CA ILE A 23 6.19 -14.55 16.30
C ILE A 23 4.78 -13.96 16.23
N ARG A 24 4.58 -12.99 15.33
CA ARG A 24 3.25 -12.45 15.06
C ARG A 24 2.53 -13.41 14.13
N GLU A 25 1.66 -14.24 14.69
CA GLU A 25 0.77 -15.07 13.89
C GLU A 25 -0.39 -14.22 13.35
N GLN A 26 -0.78 -14.48 12.10
CA GLN A 26 -2.00 -13.89 11.58
C GLN A 26 -3.19 -14.47 12.36
N PRO A 27 -4.16 -13.63 12.75
CA PRO A 27 -5.39 -14.12 13.36
C PRO A 27 -6.06 -15.17 12.45
N PRO A 28 -6.62 -16.26 13.02
CA PRO A 28 -7.30 -17.30 12.23
C PRO A 28 -8.53 -16.76 11.51
N HIS A 29 -9.14 -15.69 12.04
CA HIS A 29 -10.24 -14.96 11.44
C HIS A 29 -9.89 -13.49 11.31
N SER A 30 -10.34 -12.85 10.24
CA SER A 30 -10.17 -11.41 10.05
C SER A 30 -10.81 -10.66 11.22
N ILE A 31 -10.00 -9.97 12.02
CA ILE A 31 -10.49 -9.11 13.09
C ILE A 31 -10.84 -7.76 12.45
N PRO A 32 -12.10 -7.31 12.50
CA PRO A 32 -12.46 -6.00 11.99
C PRO A 32 -11.68 -4.93 12.75
N SER A 33 -11.14 -3.97 12.01
CA SER A 33 -10.47 -2.80 12.60
C SER A 33 -11.45 -2.01 13.46
N SER A 34 -11.02 -1.57 14.65
CA SER A 34 -11.78 -0.62 15.47
C SER A 34 -11.73 0.80 14.90
N CYS A 35 -10.82 1.06 13.97
CA CYS A 35 -10.74 2.34 13.28
C CYS A 35 -11.81 2.38 12.18
N ASN A 36 -12.99 2.90 12.54
CA ASN A 36 -14.10 3.14 11.62
C ASN A 36 -13.95 4.46 10.84
N GLN A 37 -12.97 5.30 11.21
CA GLN A 37 -12.76 6.58 10.56
C GLN A 37 -11.83 6.42 9.37
N VAL A 38 -12.25 6.98 8.24
CA VAL A 38 -11.39 7.09 7.07
C VAL A 38 -10.22 8.02 7.41
N PRO A 39 -8.98 7.65 7.04
CA PRO A 39 -7.84 8.56 7.09
C PRO A 39 -8.13 9.82 6.26
N LYS A 40 -8.02 11.01 6.86
CA LYS A 40 -8.25 12.29 6.17
C LYS A 40 -6.93 13.01 5.93
N GLY A 41 -6.86 13.77 4.83
CA GLY A 41 -5.70 14.59 4.48
C GLY A 41 -4.50 13.79 4.00
N LEU A 42 -4.70 12.52 3.63
CA LEU A 42 -3.66 11.77 2.93
C LEU A 42 -3.68 12.13 1.43
N PRO A 43 -2.53 11.98 0.75
CA PRO A 43 -2.45 12.17 -0.69
C PRO A 43 -3.44 11.30 -1.47
N ILE A 44 -3.88 11.78 -2.63
CA ILE A 44 -4.96 11.14 -3.41
C ILE A 44 -4.65 9.70 -3.85
N ASP A 45 -3.39 9.40 -4.12
CA ASP A 45 -2.88 8.10 -4.53
C ASP A 45 -2.79 7.07 -3.39
N PHE A 46 -3.01 7.50 -2.14
CA PHE A 46 -3.16 6.60 -1.00
C PHE A 46 -4.46 5.77 -1.09
N TYR A 47 -5.49 6.31 -1.72
CA TYR A 47 -6.82 5.70 -1.75
C TYR A 47 -7.01 4.79 -2.96
N ASP A 48 -7.77 3.71 -2.79
CA ASP A 48 -8.22 2.90 -3.92
C ASP A 48 -9.09 3.73 -4.87
N PRO A 49 -8.81 3.75 -6.20
CA PRO A 49 -9.53 4.59 -7.14
C PRO A 49 -11.02 4.28 -7.22
N GLY A 50 -11.41 2.99 -7.15
CA GLY A 50 -12.82 2.58 -7.20
C GLY A 50 -13.56 3.05 -5.95
N TRP A 51 -12.93 2.88 -4.79
CA TRP A 51 -13.46 3.33 -3.51
C TRP A 51 -13.57 4.86 -3.42
N TYR A 52 -12.52 5.59 -3.80
CA TYR A 52 -12.50 7.06 -3.78
C TYR A 52 -13.51 7.67 -4.75
N ASN A 53 -13.68 7.06 -5.93
CA ASN A 53 -14.56 7.62 -6.95
C ASN A 53 -16.06 7.53 -6.61
N ASN A 54 -16.45 6.66 -5.69
CA ASN A 54 -17.83 6.52 -5.22
C ASN A 54 -18.31 7.68 -4.32
N PHE A 55 -17.41 8.55 -3.85
CA PHE A 55 -17.79 9.70 -3.02
C PHE A 55 -18.32 10.89 -3.82
N THR A 56 -19.17 11.69 -3.18
CA THR A 56 -19.60 12.98 -3.75
C THR A 56 -18.43 13.97 -3.83
N PRO A 57 -18.46 14.96 -4.74
CA PRO A 57 -17.38 15.94 -4.87
C PRO A 57 -17.04 16.67 -3.58
N GLY A 58 -18.05 17.04 -2.78
CA GLY A 58 -17.83 17.71 -1.49
C GLY A 58 -17.13 16.82 -0.46
N GLN A 59 -17.43 15.52 -0.45
CA GLN A 59 -16.75 14.55 0.42
C GLN A 59 -15.30 14.35 0.01
N LYS A 60 -15.02 14.25 -1.30
CA LYS A 60 -13.67 14.09 -1.84
C LYS A 60 -12.70 15.19 -1.35
N VAL A 61 -13.15 16.45 -1.39
CA VAL A 61 -12.36 17.61 -0.94
C VAL A 61 -12.01 17.55 0.55
N GLY A 62 -12.91 17.02 1.38
CA GLY A 62 -12.67 16.87 2.82
C GLY A 62 -11.91 15.60 3.21
N LEU A 63 -11.70 14.68 2.26
CA LEU A 63 -11.15 13.36 2.52
C LEU A 63 -9.67 13.29 2.14
N ALA A 64 -9.33 13.61 0.90
CA ALA A 64 -7.98 13.49 0.37
C ALA A 64 -7.35 14.85 0.12
N ASP A 65 -6.04 14.94 0.32
CA ASP A 65 -5.25 16.05 -0.20
C ASP A 65 -5.03 15.84 -1.70
N THR A 66 -5.75 16.62 -2.50
CA THR A 66 -5.66 16.58 -3.96
C THR A 66 -4.46 17.34 -4.51
N ARG A 67 -3.70 18.06 -3.66
CA ARG A 67 -2.53 18.85 -4.05
C ARG A 67 -1.23 18.10 -3.85
N ASN A 68 -1.24 17.00 -3.12
CA ASN A 68 -0.08 16.17 -2.84
C ASN A 68 -0.27 14.74 -3.37
N VAL A 69 0.85 14.10 -3.66
CA VAL A 69 0.94 12.73 -4.16
C VAL A 69 1.96 12.01 -3.26
N ALA A 70 1.60 10.84 -2.74
CA ALA A 70 2.45 10.01 -1.88
C ALA A 70 3.51 9.30 -2.73
N LEU A 71 4.52 10.05 -3.15
CA LEU A 71 5.71 9.45 -3.73
C LEU A 71 6.37 8.54 -2.68
N LEU A 72 6.58 7.27 -3.04
CA LEU A 72 7.36 6.35 -2.23
C LEU A 72 8.76 6.96 -1.97
N LEU A 73 9.37 6.60 -0.82
CA LEU A 73 10.68 7.09 -0.36
C LEU A 73 11.80 7.01 -1.41
N ASP A 74 11.64 6.18 -2.43
CA ASP A 74 12.46 6.19 -3.63
C ASP A 74 11.62 6.50 -4.88
N VAL A 75 11.65 7.76 -5.29
CA VAL A 75 10.95 8.28 -6.49
C VAL A 75 11.30 7.48 -7.74
N SER A 76 12.53 6.94 -7.81
CA SER A 76 13.00 6.14 -8.94
C SER A 76 12.27 4.81 -9.10
N ASN A 77 11.63 4.31 -8.05
CA ASN A 77 10.80 3.10 -8.09
C ASN A 77 9.31 3.39 -8.22
N SER A 78 8.89 4.65 -8.03
CA SER A 78 7.48 5.07 -8.10
C SER A 78 7.03 5.40 -9.54
N ILE A 79 7.93 5.86 -10.39
CA ILE A 79 7.67 6.27 -11.79
C ILE A 79 8.32 5.26 -12.75
N LYS A 80 8.15 3.96 -12.50
CA LYS A 80 8.42 2.94 -13.50
C LYS A 80 7.09 2.50 -14.07
N GLY A 81 6.59 3.26 -15.04
CA GLY A 81 5.50 2.79 -15.88
C GLY A 81 5.95 1.49 -16.57
N ASN A 82 5.06 0.50 -16.63
CA ASN A 82 5.25 -0.56 -17.61
C ASN A 82 5.16 0.12 -18.97
N GLN A 83 6.30 0.29 -19.65
CA GLN A 83 6.30 0.79 -21.02
C GLN A 83 5.49 -0.19 -21.86
N ASP A 84 4.35 0.27 -22.36
CA ASP A 84 3.59 -0.49 -23.36
C ASP A 84 4.46 -0.54 -24.63
N PRO A 85 4.60 -1.71 -25.30
CA PRO A 85 5.44 -1.86 -26.48
C PRO A 85 4.99 -1.01 -27.69
N ASN A 86 3.82 -0.35 -27.59
CA ASN A 86 3.30 0.58 -28.59
C ASN A 86 3.67 2.05 -28.34
N GLU A 87 4.38 2.37 -27.26
CA GLU A 87 4.88 3.74 -27.00
C GLU A 87 6.19 4.00 -27.75
N THR A 88 6.21 3.85 -29.07
CA THR A 88 7.28 4.40 -29.91
C THR A 88 6.99 5.87 -30.17
N LEU A 89 7.85 6.75 -29.63
CA LEU A 89 7.94 8.13 -30.09
C LEU A 89 8.63 8.10 -31.46
N ASP A 90 7.84 8.08 -32.52
CA ASP A 90 8.32 8.33 -33.88
C ASP A 90 9.04 9.68 -33.89
N SER A 91 10.36 9.62 -34.06
CA SER A 91 11.29 10.77 -34.06
C SER A 91 11.50 11.32 -35.46
#